data_AF-A0A0M2UVK6-F1
#
_entry.id   AF-A0A0M2UVK6-F1
#
_cell.length_a   1.000
_cell.length_b   1.000
_cell.length_c   1.000
_cell.angle_alpha   90.00
_cell.angle_beta   90.00
_cell.angle_gamma   90.00
#
_symmetry.space_group_name_H-M   'P 1'
#
loop_
_entity.id
_entity.type
_entity.pdbx_description
1 polymer ?
#
loop_
_entity_poly.entity_id
_entity_poly.type
_entity_poly.pdbx_seq_one_letter_code
_entity_poly.pdbx_strand_id
1 'polypeptide(L)' 'MSKNLYVIIDGEVHPFHCQNDYTELDSIVTYANTEEHAMELATLYERGEIEPSDFHCRKCGGTHVVLQESGE' A
#
# COMPACT_ATOMS: atom_id res chain seq x y z
N MET A 1 -10.36 0.86 13.79
CA MET A 1 -9.68 2.03 13.20
C MET A 1 -9.89 1.96 11.69
N SER A 2 -10.01 3.10 10.99
CA SER A 2 -10.21 3.10 9.54
C SER A 2 -8.85 2.99 8.85
N LYS A 3 -8.60 1.89 8.15
CA LYS A 3 -7.40 1.71 7.34
C LYS A 3 -7.48 2.56 6.06
N ASN A 4 -6.35 3.12 5.66
CA ASN A 4 -6.19 3.92 4.46
C ASN A 4 -5.21 3.23 3.51
N LEU A 5 -5.28 3.60 2.24
CA LEU A 5 -4.26 3.23 1.27
C LEU A 5 -3.18 4.30 1.27
N TYR A 6 -1.93 3.88 1.34
CA TYR A 6 -0.75 4.73 1.17
C TYR A 6 0.06 4.21 -0.01
N VAL A 7 0.85 5.09 -0.60
CA VAL A 7 1.83 4.76 -1.63
C VAL A 7 3.19 5.22 -1.17
N ILE A 8 4.19 4.38 -1.40
CA ILE A 8 5.57 4.66 -1.03
C ILE A 8 6.34 4.84 -2.33
N ILE A 9 6.97 6.00 -2.48
CA ILE A 9 7.69 6.39 -3.70
C ILE A 9 9.05 6.92 -3.24
N ASP A 10 10.14 6.32 -3.70
CA ASP A 10 11.50 6.72 -3.33
C ASP A 10 11.74 6.76 -1.78
N GLY A 11 11.01 5.92 -1.03
CA GLY A 11 11.06 5.87 0.43
C GLY A 11 10.19 6.91 1.16
N GLU A 12 9.44 7.75 0.45
CA GLU A 12 8.49 8.70 1.03
C GLU A 12 7.06 8.14 1.00
N VAL A 13 6.33 8.28 2.12
CA VAL A 13 4.92 7.84 2.23
C VAL A 13 3.99 8.97 1.80
N HIS A 14 3.05 8.65 0.92
CA HIS A 14 1.99 9.55 0.50
C HIS A 14 0.62 8.87 0.62
N PRO A 15 -0.46 9.63 0.80
CA PRO A 15 -1.81 9.07 0.69
C PRO A 15 -2.03 8.55 -0.73
N PHE A 16 -2.57 7.34 -0.87
CA PHE A 16 -2.89 6.77 -2.17
C PHE A 16 -4.27 7.25 -2.63
N HIS A 17 -4.28 7.84 -3.82
CA HIS A 17 -5.47 8.28 -4.53
C HIS A 17 -5.64 7.47 -5.83
N CYS A 18 -6.71 6.69 -5.95
CA CYS A 18 -6.97 5.82 -7.10
C CYS A 18 -7.01 6.52 -8.48
N GLN A 19 -7.17 7.84 -8.51
CA GLN A 19 -7.19 8.63 -9.74
C GLN A 19 -5.80 9.11 -10.17
N ASN A 20 -4.81 8.99 -9.31
CA ASN A 20 -3.42 9.27 -9.65
C ASN A 20 -2.82 8.02 -10.29
N ASP A 21 -2.08 8.25 -11.36
CA ASP A 21 -1.31 7.22 -12.01
C ASP A 21 0.00 7.06 -11.24
N TYR A 22 0.18 5.90 -10.61
CA TYR A 22 1.41 5.52 -9.92
C TYR A 22 2.26 4.55 -10.75
N THR A 23 1.98 4.41 -12.05
CA THR A 23 2.61 3.38 -12.90
C THR A 23 4.07 3.70 -13.25
N GLU A 24 4.54 4.91 -13.00
CA GLU A 24 5.85 5.39 -13.49
C GLU A 24 6.99 5.34 -12.47
N LEU A 25 6.74 4.93 -11.23
CA LEU A 25 7.78 4.83 -10.20
C LEU A 25 7.62 3.51 -9.45
N ASP A 26 8.72 3.01 -8.88
CA ASP A 26 8.84 1.82 -8.03
C ASP A 26 7.95 1.99 -6.77
N SER A 27 6.64 1.99 -7.01
CA SER A 27 5.65 2.50 -6.08
C SER A 27 4.98 1.33 -5.39
N ILE A 28 5.11 1.31 -4.07
CA ILE A 28 4.56 0.25 -3.24
C ILE A 28 3.29 0.79 -2.60
N VAL A 29 2.15 0.21 -2.93
CA VAL A 29 0.88 0.55 -2.30
C VAL A 29 0.72 -0.29 -1.04
N THR A 30 0.33 0.32 0.07
CA THR A 30 0.12 -0.36 1.35
C THR A 30 -1.27 -0.06 1.91
N TYR A 31 -1.86 -1.03 2.58
CA TYR A 31 -3.15 -0.87 3.28
C TYR A 31 -2.91 -0.85 4.79
N ALA A 32 -2.80 0.36 5.35
CA ALA A 32 -2.29 0.58 6.70
C ALA A 32 -3.17 1.54 7.51
N ASN A 33 -3.00 1.51 8.84
CA ASN A 33 -3.71 2.43 9.74
C ASN A 33 -3.07 3.84 9.75
N THR A 34 -1.73 3.91 9.64
CA THR A 34 -0.92 5.13 9.72
C THR A 34 0.20 5.09 8.68
N GLU A 35 0.85 6.23 8.45
CA GLU A 35 2.04 6.33 7.58
C GLU A 35 3.22 5.52 8.13
N GLU A 36 3.41 5.50 9.46
CA GLU A 36 4.43 4.67 10.12
C GLU A 36 4.22 3.18 9.83
N HIS A 37 2.96 2.71 9.90
CA HIS A 37 2.62 1.33 9.59
C HIS A 37 2.79 1.03 8.08
N ALA A 38 2.54 1.99 7.19
CA ALA A 38 2.84 1.85 5.77
C ALA A 38 4.34 1.60 5.53
N MET A 39 5.22 2.36 6.18
CA MET A 39 6.68 2.14 6.08
C MET A 39 7.11 0.80 6.66
N GLU A 40 6.51 0.37 7.76
CA GLU A 40 6.79 -0.95 8.34
C GLU A 40 6.46 -2.07 7.35
N LEU A 41 5.30 -2.01 6.70
CA LEU A 41 4.91 -2.98 5.66
C LEU A 41 5.90 -2.99 4.48
N ALA A 42 6.34 -1.83 3.99
CA ALA A 42 7.37 -1.79 2.95
C ALA A 42 8.69 -2.42 3.42
N THR A 43 9.12 -2.14 4.65
CA THR A 43 10.33 -2.73 5.23
C THR A 43 10.21 -4.26 5.31
N LEU A 44 9.05 -4.79 5.69
CA LEU A 44 8.78 -6.23 5.74
C LEU A 44 8.80 -6.86 4.34
N TYR A 45 8.26 -6.17 3.34
CA TYR A 45 8.29 -6.62 1.95
C TYR A 45 9.71 -6.65 1.39
N GLU A 46 10.53 -5.63 1.64
CA GLU A 46 11.95 -5.61 1.25
C GLU A 46 12.76 -6.76 1.87
N ARG A 47 12.36 -7.19 3.08
CA ARG A 47 12.95 -8.37 3.75
C ARG A 47 12.41 -9.70 3.25
N GLY A 48 11.37 -9.69 2.40
CA GLY A 48 10.68 -10.88 1.91
C GLY A 48 9.82 -11.56 2.98
N GLU A 49 9.37 -10.83 4.00
CA GLU A 49 8.56 -11.36 5.10
C GLU A 49 7.05 -11.32 4.79
N ILE A 50 6.64 -10.44 3.87
CA ILE A 50 5.26 -10.34 3.38
C ILE A 50 5.24 -10.28 1.86
N GLU A 51 4.11 -10.69 1.28
CA GLU A 51 3.86 -10.59 -0.15
C GLU A 51 2.67 -9.66 -0.44
N PRO A 52 2.69 -8.96 -1.57
CA PRO A 52 1.56 -8.14 -1.98
C PRO A 52 0.33 -9.01 -2.27
N SER A 53 -0.84 -8.44 -2.01
CA SER A 53 -2.14 -9.09 -2.18
C SER A 53 -3.10 -8.19 -2.95
N ASP A 54 -4.05 -8.81 -3.63
CA ASP A 54 -5.13 -8.10 -4.30
C ASP A 54 -6.10 -7.49 -3.27
N PHE A 55 -6.23 -6.17 -3.30
CA PHE A 55 -7.17 -5.40 -2.50
C PHE A 55 -8.25 -4.79 -3.38
N HIS A 56 -9.50 -5.15 -3.12
CA HIS A 56 -10.64 -4.55 -3.81
C HIS A 56 -10.99 -3.19 -3.20
N CYS A 57 -10.66 -2.12 -3.93
CA CYS A 57 -10.92 -0.76 -3.48
C CYS A 57 -12.36 -0.36 -3.76
N ARG A 58 -13.14 -0.18 -2.69
CA ARG A 58 -14.55 0.27 -2.80
C ARG A 58 -14.70 1.70 -3.29
N LYS A 59 -13.65 2.53 -3.26
CA LYS A 59 -13.73 3.94 -3.71
C LYS A 59 -13.72 4.05 -5.23
N CYS A 60 -12.85 3.31 -5.91
CA CYS A 60 -12.77 3.31 -7.37
C CYS A 60 -13.47 2.11 -8.02
N GLY A 61 -13.80 1.08 -7.24
CA GLY A 61 -14.37 -0.18 -7.74
C GLY A 61 -13.35 -1.11 -8.41
N GLY A 62 -12.06 -0.74 -8.40
CA GLY A 62 -10.97 -1.52 -8.98
C GLY A 62 -10.25 -2.40 -7.95
N THR A 63 -9.40 -3.29 -8.45
CA THR A 63 -8.47 -4.08 -7.63
C THR A 63 -7.09 -3.45 -7.70
N HIS A 64 -6.46 -3.27 -6.55
CA HIS A 64 -5.08 -2.77 -6.42
C HIS A 64 -4.23 -3.83 -5.75
N VAL A 65 -2.98 -3.97 -6.19
CA VAL A 65 -2.01 -4.81 -5.51
C VAL A 65 -1.41 -4.01 -4.37
N VAL A 66 -1.56 -4.49 -3.13
CA VAL A 66 -1.14 -3.76 -1.93
C VAL A 66 -0.41 -4.66 -0.95
N LEU A 67 0.50 -4.10 -0.15
CA LEU A 67 1.03 -4.74 1.05
C LEU A 67 0.05 -4.59 2.20
N GLN A 68 -0.22 -5.68 2.89
CA GLN A 68 -1.05 -5.71 4.10
C GLN A 68 -0.60 -6.88 4.98
N GLU A 69 -0.87 -6.81 6.29
CA GLU A 69 -0.60 -7.91 7.19
C GLU A 69 -1.41 -9.16 6.79
N SER A 70 -0.75 -10.32 6.78
CA SER A 70 -1.38 -11.59 6.44
C SER A 70 -2.35 -12.01 7.55
N GLY A 71 -3.65 -11.81 7.34
CA GLY A 71 -4.69 -12.22 8.29
C GLY A 71 -5.96 -11.40 8.32
N GLU A 72 -6.11 -10.40 7.45
CA GLU A 72 -7.28 -9.49 7.40
C GLU A 72 -7.99 -9.45 6.04
#